data_AF-A0A2D4HWL0-F1
#
_entry.id   AF-A0A2D4HWL0-F1
#
_cell.length_a   1.000
_cell.length_b   1.000
_cell.length_c   1.000
_cell.angle_alpha   90.00
_cell.angle_beta   90.00
_cell.angle_gamma   90.00
#
_symmetry.space_group_name_H-M   'P 1'
#
loop_
_entity.id
_entity.type
_entity.pdbx_description
1 polymer ?
#
loop_
_entity_poly.entity_id
_entity_poly.type
_entity_poly.pdbx_seq_one_letter_code
_entity_poly.pdbx_strand_id
1 'polypeptide(L)'
;MFTTVIQRQWSSLGSGPSPSSLDKKLFNVGGDLSKALEVPDVDAPVAALQANTDIPGEPENSLKAENKKAEQTLQRTHLLAAWAVKASTAASFFNRASLIWLQELQERIPLDDVRSHLHVNKLLAAVEFSADGSFPCT
;
A
#
# COMPACT_ATOMS: atom_id res chain seq x y z
N MET A 1 -10.44 -8.86 16.19
CA MET A 1 -9.86 -7.54 15.86
C MET A 1 -9.88 -7.30 14.35
N PHE A 2 -9.18 -8.11 13.54
CA PHE A 2 -9.12 -7.91 12.08
C PHE A 2 -10.49 -7.99 11.37
N THR A 3 -11.31 -8.98 11.70
CA THR A 3 -12.67 -9.16 11.14
C THR A 3 -13.58 -7.96 11.40
N THR A 4 -13.46 -7.32 12.57
CA THR A 4 -14.21 -6.10 12.92
C THR A 4 -13.82 -4.92 12.03
N VAL A 5 -12.53 -4.80 11.66
CA VAL A 5 -12.06 -3.77 10.73
C VAL A 5 -12.59 -4.02 9.33
N ILE A 6 -12.56 -5.27 8.85
CA ILE A 6 -13.14 -5.65 7.55
C ILE A 6 -14.62 -5.30 7.50
N GLN A 7 -15.40 -5.71 8.51
CA GLN A 7 -16.83 -5.45 8.57
C GLN A 7 -17.14 -3.95 8.55
N ARG A 8 -16.35 -3.12 9.26
CA ARG A 8 -16.50 -1.66 9.21
C ARG A 8 -16.23 -1.11 7.81
N GLN A 9 -15.17 -1.55 7.14
CA GLN A 9 -14.86 -1.11 5.77
C GLN A 9 -15.94 -1.55 4.77
N TRP A 10 -16.52 -2.74 4.93
CA TRP A 10 -17.62 -3.22 4.08
C TRP A 10 -18.95 -2.55 4.37
N SER A 11 -19.19 -2.07 5.59
CA SER A 11 -20.41 -1.30 5.90
C SER A 11 -20.46 0.07 5.21
N SER A 12 -19.30 0.59 4.75
CA SER A 12 -19.21 1.84 4.00
C SER A 12 -18.04 1.81 3.02
N LEU A 13 -18.31 1.29 1.81
CA LEU A 13 -17.32 1.23 0.75
C LEU A 13 -16.85 2.65 0.37
N GLY A 14 -15.53 2.86 0.42
CA GLY A 14 -14.92 4.15 0.05
C GLY A 14 -14.98 5.24 1.13
N SER A 15 -15.54 4.96 2.32
CA SER A 15 -15.47 5.86 3.49
C SER A 15 -14.24 5.60 4.37
N GLY A 16 -13.28 4.80 3.88
CA GLY A 16 -12.01 4.60 4.56
C GLY A 16 -11.33 5.95 4.82
N PRO A 17 -10.77 6.18 6.01
CA PRO A 17 -10.10 7.44 6.31
C PRO A 17 -8.97 7.67 5.31
N SER A 18 -8.85 8.91 4.83
CA SER A 18 -7.67 9.29 4.08
C SER A 18 -6.44 9.13 4.99
N PRO A 19 -5.32 8.61 4.47
CA PRO A 19 -4.13 8.37 5.27
C PRO A 19 -3.65 9.65 5.92
N SER A 20 -3.36 9.55 7.20
CA SER A 20 -2.91 10.65 8.04
C SER A 20 -1.50 11.11 7.64
N SER A 21 -1.07 12.25 8.19
CA SER A 21 0.33 12.67 8.05
C SER A 21 1.31 11.66 8.63
N LEU A 22 0.90 10.88 9.64
CA LEU A 22 1.73 9.85 10.24
C LEU A 22 1.89 8.66 9.29
N ASP A 23 0.78 8.22 8.67
CA ASP A 23 0.81 7.11 7.70
C ASP A 23 1.75 7.41 6.53
N LYS A 24 1.77 8.67 6.06
CA LYS A 24 2.70 9.15 5.02
C LYS A 24 4.16 9.08 5.43
N LYS A 25 4.45 9.23 6.72
CA LYS A 25 5.81 9.16 7.26
C LYS A 25 6.25 7.71 7.50
N LEU A 26 5.34 6.86 7.97
CA LEU A 26 5.61 5.46 8.30
C LEU A 26 5.70 4.57 7.06
N PHE A 27 4.87 4.82 6.04
CA PHE A 27 4.82 4.03 4.80
C PHE A 27 5.40 4.81 3.63
N ASN A 28 6.54 5.47 3.86
CA ASN A 28 7.27 6.11 2.78
C ASN A 28 7.94 5.04 1.89
N VAL A 29 8.07 5.36 0.61
CA VAL A 29 8.76 4.53 -0.38
C VAL A 29 9.71 5.39 -1.19
N GLY A 30 10.64 4.75 -1.91
CA GLY A 30 11.56 5.46 -2.81
C GLY A 30 10.84 6.33 -3.85
N GLY A 31 11.51 7.38 -4.31
CA GLY A 31 10.92 8.38 -5.21
C GLY A 31 10.28 7.80 -6.47
N ASP A 32 10.96 6.84 -7.11
CA ASP A 32 10.46 6.20 -8.34
C ASP A 32 9.17 5.42 -8.12
N LEU A 33 9.12 4.61 -7.04
CA LEU A 33 7.91 3.87 -6.68
C LEU A 33 6.79 4.82 -6.24
N SER A 34 7.12 5.90 -5.51
CA SER A 34 6.10 6.88 -5.13
C SER A 34 5.48 7.53 -6.37
N LYS A 35 6.28 7.87 -7.37
CA LYS A 35 5.83 8.48 -8.63
C LYS A 35 5.01 7.50 -9.47
N ALA A 36 5.42 6.24 -9.54
CA ALA A 36 4.67 5.18 -10.23
C ALA A 36 3.29 4.89 -9.61
N LEU A 37 3.10 5.24 -8.33
CA LEU A 37 1.86 5.04 -7.58
C LEU A 37 0.95 6.28 -7.55
N GLU A 38 1.33 7.37 -8.24
CA GLU A 38 0.45 8.53 -8.41
C GLU A 38 -0.69 8.18 -9.37
N VAL A 39 -1.87 8.79 -9.16
CA VAL A 39 -3.01 8.60 -10.07
C VAL A 39 -2.60 9.19 -11.42
N PRO A 40 -2.61 8.41 -12.51
CA PRO A 40 -2.24 8.93 -13.83
C PRO A 40 -3.26 9.98 -14.27
N ASP A 41 -2.74 11.10 -14.79
CA ASP A 41 -3.56 12.13 -15.39
C ASP A 41 -3.84 11.79 -16.86
N VAL A 42 -4.97 12.27 -17.39
CA VAL A 42 -5.29 12.08 -18.81
C VAL A 42 -4.51 13.11 -19.61
N ASP A 43 -3.75 12.64 -20.61
CA ASP A 43 -2.98 13.54 -21.48
C ASP A 43 -3.87 14.60 -22.14
N ALA A 44 -3.42 15.85 -22.13
CA ALA A 44 -4.20 17.00 -22.64
C ALA A 44 -4.74 16.82 -24.08
N PRO A 45 -4.01 16.23 -25.04
CA PRO A 45 -4.55 15.94 -26.37
C PRO A 45 -5.69 14.91 -26.37
N VAL A 46 -5.62 13.92 -25.46
CA VAL A 46 -6.66 12.88 -25.31
C VAL A 46 -7.91 13.48 -24.68
N ALA A 47 -7.74 14.32 -23.66
CA ALA A 47 -8.84 15.07 -23.04
C ALA A 47 -9.53 16.01 -24.04
N ALA A 48 -8.75 16.71 -24.88
CA ALA A 48 -9.28 17.60 -25.91
C ALA A 48 -10.03 16.84 -27.02
N LEU A 49 -9.59 15.64 -27.39
CA LEU A 49 -10.29 14.80 -28.38
C LEU A 49 -11.67 14.37 -27.89
N GLN A 50 -11.79 13.95 -26.62
CA GLN A 50 -13.09 13.61 -26.03
C GLN A 50 -14.06 14.80 -26.03
N ALA A 51 -13.60 15.99 -25.65
CA ALA A 51 -14.44 17.19 -25.60
C ALA A 51 -15.05 17.59 -26.96
N ASN A 52 -14.41 17.21 -28.08
CA ASN A 52 -14.91 17.50 -29.44
C ASN A 52 -15.95 16.48 -29.93
N THR A 53 -16.17 15.38 -29.20
CA THR A 53 -17.06 14.28 -29.61
C THR A 53 -18.45 14.36 -28.95
N ASP A 54 -18.65 15.27 -27.99
CA ASP A 54 -19.95 15.47 -27.33
C ASP A 54 -20.97 16.09 -28.32
N ILE A 55 -21.96 15.30 -28.72
CA ILE A 55 -23.04 15.71 -29.64
C ILE A 55 -24.17 16.38 -28.81
N PRO A 56 -24.55 17.64 -29.09
CA PRO A 56 -25.62 18.32 -28.35
C PRO A 56 -27.00 17.66 -28.60
N GLY A 57 -27.65 17.14 -27.56
CA GLY A 57 -29.09 16.78 -27.60
C GLY A 57 -29.51 15.45 -26.96
N GLU A 58 -28.60 14.58 -26.55
CA GLU A 58 -28.92 13.31 -25.88
C GLU A 58 -29.33 13.52 -24.40
N PRO A 59 -30.01 12.55 -23.73
CA PRO A 59 -30.24 12.53 -22.28
C PRO A 59 -28.92 12.29 -21.51
N GLU A 60 -27.95 13.16 -21.78
CA GLU A 60 -26.53 13.05 -21.47
C GLU A 60 -26.23 13.24 -19.98
N ASN A 61 -27.10 13.97 -19.26
CA ASN A 61 -26.84 14.41 -17.90
C ASN A 61 -26.76 13.26 -16.89
N SER A 62 -27.56 12.20 -17.03
CA SER A 62 -27.49 11.02 -16.17
C SER A 62 -26.26 10.17 -16.47
N LEU A 63 -25.92 9.99 -17.74
CA LEU A 63 -24.74 9.24 -18.19
C LEU A 63 -23.43 9.95 -17.78
N LYS A 64 -23.37 11.29 -17.91
CA LYS A 64 -22.24 12.10 -17.43
C LYS A 64 -22.05 12.02 -15.92
N ALA A 65 -23.13 12.05 -15.15
CA ALA A 65 -23.07 11.90 -13.69
C ALA A 65 -22.59 10.50 -13.27
N GLU A 66 -23.05 9.45 -13.97
CA GLU A 66 -22.62 8.07 -13.74
C GLU A 66 -21.15 7.86 -14.11
N ASN A 67 -20.70 8.35 -15.26
CA ASN A 67 -19.30 8.30 -15.69
C ASN A 67 -18.38 9.01 -14.69
N LYS A 68 -18.76 10.20 -14.23
CA LYS A 68 -18.01 10.92 -13.20
C LYS A 68 -17.92 10.14 -11.88
N LYS A 69 -19.00 9.47 -11.49
CA LYS A 69 -19.02 8.62 -10.28
C LYS A 69 -18.11 7.40 -10.45
N ALA A 70 -18.11 6.78 -11.63
CA ALA A 70 -17.25 5.66 -11.96
C ALA A 70 -15.76 6.07 -11.92
N GLU A 71 -15.42 7.19 -12.54
CA GLU A 71 -14.06 7.76 -12.53
C GLU A 71 -13.58 8.02 -11.09
N GLN A 72 -14.38 8.69 -10.26
CA GLN A 72 -14.05 8.93 -8.85
C GLN A 72 -13.85 7.62 -8.06
N THR A 73 -14.64 6.59 -8.39
CA THR A 73 -14.50 5.27 -7.75
C THR A 73 -13.19 4.60 -8.15
N LEU A 74 -12.81 4.71 -9.43
CA LEU A 74 -11.54 4.20 -9.94
C LEU A 74 -10.35 4.92 -9.29
N GLN A 75 -10.36 6.26 -9.23
CA GLN A 75 -9.32 7.05 -8.58
C GLN A 75 -9.14 6.69 -7.11
N ARG A 76 -10.25 6.54 -6.36
CA ARG A 76 -10.19 6.10 -4.96
C ARG A 76 -9.61 4.69 -4.83
N THR A 77 -10.02 3.77 -5.69
CA THR A 77 -9.52 2.38 -5.68
C THR A 77 -8.03 2.35 -5.97
N HIS A 78 -7.56 3.15 -6.93
CA HIS A 78 -6.15 3.32 -7.23
C HIS A 78 -5.37 3.83 -6.02
N LEU A 79 -5.86 4.90 -5.36
CA LEU A 79 -5.23 5.43 -4.16
C LEU A 79 -5.15 4.38 -3.04
N LEU A 80 -6.21 3.61 -2.80
CA LEU A 80 -6.20 2.54 -1.80
C LEU A 80 -5.19 1.44 -2.14
N ALA A 81 -5.13 1.02 -3.41
CA ALA A 81 -4.15 0.05 -3.87
C ALA A 81 -2.72 0.58 -3.72
N ALA A 82 -2.46 1.83 -4.10
CA ALA A 82 -1.18 2.50 -3.91
C ALA A 82 -0.75 2.51 -2.44
N TRP A 83 -1.68 2.77 -1.52
CA TRP A 83 -1.40 2.71 -0.08
C TRP A 83 -1.12 1.31 0.43
N ALA A 84 -1.83 0.30 -0.08
CA ALA A 84 -1.54 -1.09 0.23
C ALA A 84 -0.12 -1.47 -0.23
N VAL A 85 0.28 -1.09 -1.45
CA VAL A 85 1.64 -1.30 -1.95
C VAL A 85 2.67 -0.61 -1.06
N LYS A 86 2.48 0.67 -0.74
CA LYS A 86 3.40 1.42 0.14
C LYS A 86 3.57 0.76 1.52
N ALA A 87 2.45 0.35 2.14
CA ALA A 87 2.48 -0.33 3.44
C ALA A 87 3.18 -1.69 3.35
N SER A 88 2.91 -2.49 2.31
CA SER A 88 3.56 -3.78 2.10
C SER A 88 5.06 -3.64 1.81
N THR A 89 5.47 -2.63 1.04
CA THR A 89 6.89 -2.33 0.80
C THR A 89 7.59 -1.93 2.10
N ALA A 90 7.02 -1.02 2.88
CA ALA A 90 7.58 -0.62 4.17
C ALA A 90 7.70 -1.80 5.15
N ALA A 91 6.69 -2.67 5.20
CA ALA A 91 6.72 -3.89 6.00
C ALA A 91 7.82 -4.86 5.53
N SER A 92 8.01 -5.05 4.22
CA SER A 92 9.09 -5.87 3.66
C SER A 92 10.47 -5.34 4.08
N PHE A 93 10.70 -4.03 3.92
CA PHE A 93 11.94 -3.39 4.37
C PHE A 93 12.17 -3.61 5.86
N PHE A 94 11.15 -3.40 6.69
CA PHE A 94 11.26 -3.61 8.13
C PHE A 94 11.59 -5.07 8.48
N ASN A 95 10.92 -6.04 7.88
CA ASN A 95 11.17 -7.47 8.13
C ASN A 95 12.60 -7.84 7.75
N ARG A 96 13.08 -7.41 6.57
CA ARG A 96 14.46 -7.70 6.11
C ARG A 96 15.51 -7.01 6.97
N ALA A 97 15.31 -5.74 7.33
CA ALA A 97 16.22 -5.03 8.23
C ALA A 97 16.25 -5.68 9.63
N SER A 98 15.10 -6.13 10.13
CA SER A 98 15.00 -6.85 11.40
C SER A 98 15.75 -8.18 11.36
N LEU A 99 15.73 -8.89 10.22
CA LEU A 99 16.46 -10.13 10.02
C LEU A 99 17.97 -9.91 10.14
N ILE A 100 18.52 -8.91 9.41
CA ILE A 100 19.94 -8.54 9.49
C ILE A 100 20.32 -8.18 10.94
N TRP A 101 19.51 -7.36 11.60
CA TRP A 101 19.77 -6.97 12.98
C TRP A 101 19.73 -8.15 13.97
N LEU A 102 18.81 -9.11 13.78
CA LEU A 102 18.73 -10.32 14.59
C LEU A 102 19.92 -11.25 14.38
N GLN A 103 20.43 -11.35 13.15
CA GLN A 103 21.66 -12.10 12.86
C GLN A 103 22.86 -11.48 13.57
N GLU A 104 23.03 -10.16 13.47
CA GLU A 104 24.10 -9.45 14.20
C GLU A 104 23.96 -9.60 15.72
N LEU A 105 22.74 -9.58 16.24
CA LEU A 105 22.48 -9.80 17.67
C LEU A 105 22.86 -11.22 18.08
N GLN A 106 22.53 -12.22 17.26
CA GLN A 106 22.86 -13.62 17.51
C GLN A 106 24.37 -13.85 17.66
N GLU A 107 25.17 -13.20 16.81
CA GLU A 107 26.64 -13.27 16.86
C GLU A 107 27.25 -12.64 18.12
N ARG A 108 26.55 -11.69 18.74
CA ARG A 108 27.01 -10.96 19.93
C ARG A 108 26.60 -11.60 21.25
N ILE A 109 25.69 -12.58 21.23
CA ILE A 109 25.27 -13.28 22.46
C ILE A 109 26.40 -14.21 22.90
N PRO A 110 26.78 -14.21 24.19
CA PRO A 110 27.73 -15.16 24.74
C PRO A 110 27.23 -16.60 24.57
N LEU A 111 28.10 -17.51 24.12
CA LEU A 111 27.77 -18.93 23.87
C LEU A 111 27.10 -19.64 25.06
N ASP A 112 27.41 -19.23 26.29
CA ASP A 112 26.88 -19.81 27.50
C ASP A 112 25.42 -19.41 27.79
N ASP A 113 24.90 -18.36 27.14
CA ASP A 113 23.52 -17.91 27.30
C ASP A 113 22.58 -18.62 26.33
N VAL A 114 22.35 -19.90 26.63
CA VAL A 114 21.46 -20.81 25.88
C VAL A 114 20.04 -20.25 25.75
N ARG A 115 19.56 -19.50 26.75
CA ARG A 115 18.20 -18.95 26.75
C ARG A 115 18.06 -17.83 25.74
N SER A 116 19.01 -16.90 25.71
CA SER A 116 19.02 -15.80 24.75
C SER A 116 19.15 -16.32 23.32
N HIS A 117 20.03 -17.30 23.07
CA HIS A 117 20.12 -17.96 21.77
C HIS A 117 18.80 -18.62 21.34
N LEU A 118 18.11 -19.33 22.25
CA LEU A 118 16.82 -19.94 21.95
C LEU A 118 15.76 -18.89 21.55
N HIS A 119 15.70 -17.76 22.27
CA HIS A 119 14.74 -16.70 21.98
C HIS A 119 15.04 -16.01 20.64
N VAL A 120 16.30 -15.68 20.38
CA VAL A 120 16.70 -15.06 19.11
C VAL A 120 16.44 -15.99 17.93
N ASN A 121 16.72 -17.29 18.05
CA ASN A 121 16.42 -18.25 16.99
C ASN A 121 14.92 -18.33 16.66
N LYS A 122 14.05 -18.26 17.68
CA LYS A 122 12.59 -18.22 17.47
C LYS A 122 12.16 -16.95 16.74
N LEU A 123 12.74 -15.80 17.09
CA LEU A 123 12.46 -14.54 16.42
C LEU A 123 12.98 -14.55 14.98
N LEU A 124 14.18 -15.08 14.75
CA LEU A 124 14.79 -15.21 13.44
C LEU A 124 13.88 -16.03 12.50
N ALA A 125 13.43 -17.21 12.94
CA ALA A 125 12.53 -18.04 12.16
C ALA A 125 11.19 -17.35 11.82
N ALA A 126 10.63 -16.58 12.76
CA ALA A 126 9.38 -15.85 12.54
C ALA A 126 9.55 -14.67 11.56
N VAL A 127 10.66 -13.94 11.67
CA VAL A 127 10.97 -12.80 10.80
C VAL A 127 11.37 -13.27 9.40
N GLU A 128 12.12 -14.36 9.28
CA GLU A 128 12.47 -15.00 8.01
C GLU A 128 11.21 -15.41 7.23
N PHE A 129 10.28 -16.13 7.88
CA PHE A 129 8.99 -16.44 7.29
C PHE A 129 8.22 -15.19 6.81
N SER A 130 8.26 -14.11 7.61
CA SER A 130 7.58 -12.85 7.28
C SER A 130 8.27 -12.08 6.16
N ALA A 131 9.60 -12.19 6.04
CA ALA A 131 10.38 -11.58 4.96
C ALA A 131 10.16 -12.32 3.64
N ASP A 132 10.11 -13.66 3.67
CA ASP A 132 9.83 -14.51 2.50
C ASP A 132 8.42 -14.32 1.97
N GLY A 133 7.44 -14.12 2.86
CA GLY A 133 6.05 -13.82 2.50
C GLY A 133 5.80 -12.39 2.01
N SER A 134 6.82 -11.52 1.99
CA SER A 134 6.69 -10.11 1.65
C SER A 134 7.23 -9.79 0.24
N PHE A 135 6.88 -8.62 -0.31
CA PHE A 135 7.39 -8.20 -1.62
C PHE A 135 8.93 -8.20 -1.65
N PRO A 136 9.57 -8.69 -2.74
CA PRO A 136 11.01 -8.58 -2.88
C PRO A 136 11.43 -7.11 -2.89
N CYS A 137 12.42 -6.76 -2.06
CA CYS A 137 13.12 -5.49 -2.18
C CYS A 137 14.08 -5.62 -3.37
N THR A 138 13.86 -4.86 -4.44
CA THR A 138 14.83 -4.64 -5.52
C THR A 138 15.51 -3.30 -5.34
#